data_AF-A0A9D8Q4H7-F1
#
_entry.id   AF-A0A9D8Q4H7-F1
#
_cell.length_a   1.000
_cell.length_b   1.000
_cell.length_c   1.000
_cell.angle_alpha   90.00
_cell.angle_beta   90.00
_cell.angle_gamma   90.00
#
_symmetry.space_group_name_H-M   'P 1'
#
loop_
_entity.id
_entity.type
_entity.pdbx_description
1 polymer ?
#
loop_
_entity_poly.entity_id
_entity_poly.type
_entity_poly.pdbx_seq_one_letter_code
_entity_poly.pdbx_strand_id
1 'polypeptide(L)'
;LQDPKFSLNPVMTVGKQIVEAIRIGDRKVGAAEARTRAIAVLESVHIRDPERVLDLYPHELSGGMGQRVMIGMMVVREPDLLIADEPTSALDVTVRTQVLSILDELVTRRGMGLIFISHDLHLVSRFCDRVIVMYAGRIVESIEASRLSEAQHPYTQGLLSCLPQIDGSLEPLPVLNRQASWAEA
;
A
#
# COMPACT_ATOMS: atom_id res chain seq x y z
N LEU A 1 -5.14 2.66 -3.24
CA LEU A 1 -4.53 3.54 -2.21
C LEU A 1 -3.79 4.63 -2.96
N GLN A 2 -3.93 5.92 -2.67
CA GLN A 2 -3.00 6.97 -3.12
C GLN A 2 -3.13 8.09 -2.09
N ASP A 3 -2.03 8.51 -1.46
CA ASP A 3 -1.97 9.47 -0.35
C ASP A 3 -3.07 9.33 0.74
N PRO A 4 -2.87 8.45 1.73
CA PRO A 4 -3.79 8.18 2.84
C PRO A 4 -4.38 9.42 3.53
N LYS A 5 -3.56 10.46 3.68
CA LYS A 5 -3.91 11.69 4.41
C LYS A 5 -5.08 12.44 3.78
N PHE A 6 -5.29 12.30 2.46
CA PHE A 6 -6.37 12.97 1.74
C PHE A 6 -7.57 12.05 1.44
N SER A 7 -7.45 10.75 1.72
CA SER A 7 -8.48 9.77 1.40
C SER A 7 -9.63 9.71 2.42
N LEU A 8 -9.38 10.12 3.67
CA LEU A 8 -10.43 10.21 4.69
C LEU A 8 -11.14 11.56 4.63
N ASN A 9 -12.47 11.54 4.70
CA ASN A 9 -13.29 12.76 4.73
C ASN A 9 -13.09 13.50 6.07
N PRO A 10 -12.51 14.72 6.07
CA PRO A 10 -12.11 15.41 7.30
C PRO A 10 -13.29 15.89 8.16
N VAL A 11 -14.50 15.98 7.59
CA VAL A 11 -15.71 16.43 8.28
C VAL A 11 -16.62 15.28 8.72
N MET A 12 -16.14 14.03 8.60
CA MET A 12 -16.85 12.84 9.07
C MET A 12 -15.99 12.06 10.06
N THR A 13 -16.62 11.52 11.11
CA THR A 13 -15.91 10.62 12.02
C THR A 13 -15.49 9.33 11.29
N VAL A 14 -14.42 8.72 11.78
CA VAL A 14 -13.86 7.46 11.25
C VAL A 14 -14.93 6.38 11.18
N GLY A 15 -15.72 6.22 12.25
CA GLY A 15 -16.75 5.20 12.32
C GLY A 15 -17.84 5.39 11.27
N LYS A 16 -18.25 6.63 10.97
CA LYS A 16 -19.23 6.90 9.91
C LYS A 16 -18.71 6.46 8.54
N GLN A 17 -17.44 6.72 8.25
CA GLN A 17 -16.82 6.36 6.98
C GLN A 17 -16.67 4.84 6.83
N ILE A 18 -16.29 4.13 7.91
CA ILE A 18 -16.23 2.65 7.90
C ILE A 18 -17.63 2.04 7.72
N VAL A 19 -18.64 2.57 8.43
CA VAL A 19 -20.03 2.12 8.31
C VAL A 19 -20.57 2.35 6.90
N GLU A 20 -20.20 3.45 6.26
CA GLU A 20 -20.53 3.72 4.86
C GLU A 20 -19.92 2.65 3.95
N ALA A 21 -18.62 2.37 4.09
CA ALA A 21 -17.94 1.31 3.33
C ALA A 21 -18.60 -0.07 3.50
N ILE A 22 -19.04 -0.41 4.72
CA ILE A 22 -19.80 -1.65 4.99
C ILE A 22 -21.11 -1.67 4.20
N ARG A 23 -21.87 -0.56 4.24
CA ARG A 23 -23.23 -0.46 3.70
C ARG A 23 -23.31 -0.29 2.20
N ILE A 24 -22.24 0.16 1.54
CA ILE A 24 -22.19 0.28 0.07
C ILE A 24 -22.60 -1.04 -0.60
N GLY A 25 -22.11 -2.18 -0.09
CA GLY A 25 -22.45 -3.49 -0.64
C GLY A 25 -23.53 -4.27 0.13
N ASP A 26 -24.06 -3.73 1.24
CA ASP A 26 -25.20 -4.31 1.96
C ASP A 26 -25.97 -3.23 2.74
N ARG A 27 -27.00 -2.67 2.11
CA ARG A 27 -27.80 -1.58 2.68
C ARG A 27 -28.70 -2.02 3.84
N LYS A 28 -28.86 -3.32 4.10
CA LYS A 28 -29.77 -3.85 5.12
C LYS A 28 -29.13 -3.94 6.51
N VAL A 29 -27.81 -3.74 6.61
CA VAL A 29 -27.07 -3.82 7.87
C VAL A 29 -27.54 -2.74 8.84
N GLY A 30 -28.12 -3.19 9.96
CA GLY A 30 -28.61 -2.33 11.05
C GLY A 30 -27.49 -1.52 11.70
N ALA A 31 -27.84 -0.47 12.43
CA ALA A 31 -26.86 0.43 13.03
C ALA A 31 -25.95 -0.28 14.06
N ALA A 32 -26.53 -1.13 14.91
CA ALA A 32 -25.77 -1.88 15.92
C ALA A 32 -24.77 -2.85 15.26
N GLU A 33 -25.23 -3.63 14.28
CA GLU A 33 -24.39 -4.57 13.54
C GLU A 33 -23.28 -3.86 12.76
N ALA A 34 -23.59 -2.73 12.10
CA ALA A 34 -22.59 -1.95 11.39
C ALA A 34 -21.50 -1.41 12.33
N ARG A 35 -21.87 -0.98 13.54
CA ARG A 35 -20.90 -0.54 14.56
C ARG A 35 -20.01 -1.70 15.01
N THR A 36 -20.58 -2.87 15.31
CA THR A 36 -19.81 -4.07 15.68
C THR A 36 -18.83 -4.46 14.59
N ARG A 37 -19.26 -4.47 13.32
CA ARG A 37 -18.38 -4.75 12.18
C ARG A 37 -17.27 -3.68 12.04
N ALA A 38 -17.60 -2.41 12.26
CA ALA A 38 -16.61 -1.33 12.21
C ALA A 38 -15.52 -1.47 13.30
N ILE A 39 -15.90 -1.92 14.51
CA ILE A 39 -14.93 -2.24 15.57
C ILE A 39 -14.01 -3.38 15.12
N ALA A 40 -14.57 -4.49 14.63
CA ALA A 40 -13.80 -5.63 14.16
C ALA A 40 -12.81 -5.27 13.04
N VAL A 41 -13.20 -4.35 12.15
CA VAL A 41 -12.31 -3.82 11.12
C VAL A 41 -11.12 -3.08 11.74
N LEU A 42 -11.35 -2.17 12.69
CA LEU A 42 -10.29 -1.43 13.35
C LEU A 42 -9.34 -2.35 14.13
N GLU A 43 -9.87 -3.39 14.77
CA GLU A 43 -9.07 -4.42 15.45
C GLU A 43 -8.19 -5.19 14.46
N SER A 44 -8.74 -5.56 13.30
CA SER A 44 -8.01 -6.30 12.26
C SER A 44 -6.81 -5.55 11.68
N VAL A 45 -6.80 -4.22 11.79
CA VAL A 45 -5.70 -3.35 11.37
C VAL A 45 -4.90 -2.80 12.56
N HIS A 46 -4.97 -3.48 13.71
CA HIS A 46 -4.19 -3.19 14.92
C HIS A 46 -4.35 -1.75 15.44
N ILE A 47 -5.57 -1.22 15.40
CA ILE A 47 -5.92 0.03 16.08
C ILE A 47 -6.24 -0.29 17.55
N ARG A 48 -5.56 0.41 18.47
CA ARG A 48 -5.86 0.36 19.90
C ARG A 48 -7.09 1.20 20.20
N ASP A 49 -7.89 0.76 21.16
CA ASP A 49 -9.15 1.39 21.57
C ASP A 49 -10.08 1.70 20.37
N PRO A 50 -10.46 0.67 19.58
CA PRO A 50 -11.23 0.85 18.35
C PRO A 50 -12.53 1.62 18.58
N GLU A 51 -13.20 1.39 19.71
CA GLU A 51 -14.42 2.11 20.09
C GLU A 51 -14.21 3.61 20.18
N ARG A 52 -13.12 4.05 20.82
CA ARG A 52 -12.75 5.47 20.92
C ARG A 52 -12.42 6.03 19.54
N VAL A 53 -11.70 5.26 18.72
CA VAL A 53 -11.27 5.70 17.39
C VAL A 53 -12.44 5.88 16.42
N LEU A 54 -13.55 5.13 16.57
CA LEU A 54 -14.75 5.34 15.76
C LEU A 54 -15.33 6.75 15.88
N ASP A 55 -15.17 7.37 17.05
CA ASP A 55 -15.73 8.69 17.35
C ASP A 55 -14.78 9.84 16.97
N LEU A 56 -13.52 9.53 16.63
CA LEU A 56 -12.53 10.52 16.20
C LEU A 56 -12.75 10.97 14.75
N TYR A 57 -12.31 12.18 14.46
CA TYR A 57 -12.14 12.71 13.12
C TYR A 57 -10.74 12.41 12.57
N PRO A 58 -10.55 12.40 11.23
CA PRO A 58 -9.27 12.09 10.62
C PRO A 58 -8.10 12.97 11.09
N HIS A 59 -8.36 14.25 11.39
CA HIS A 59 -7.35 15.18 11.88
C HIS A 59 -6.87 14.89 13.31
N GLU A 60 -7.58 14.05 14.05
CA GLU A 60 -7.22 13.59 15.40
C GLU A 60 -6.39 12.30 15.37
N LEU A 61 -6.17 11.71 14.19
CA LEU A 61 -5.38 10.50 14.01
C LEU A 61 -3.92 10.83 13.66
N SER A 62 -3.00 9.99 14.12
CA SER A 62 -1.66 9.98 13.53
C SER A 62 -1.71 9.49 12.08
N GLY A 63 -0.72 9.86 11.25
CA GLY A 63 -0.67 9.42 9.85
C GLY A 63 -0.75 7.89 9.70
N GLY A 64 -0.03 7.16 10.56
CA GLY A 64 -0.06 5.70 10.58
C GLY A 64 -1.38 5.10 11.07
N MET A 65 -2.13 5.79 11.94
CA MET A 65 -3.48 5.37 12.34
C MET A 65 -4.47 5.60 11.20
N GLY A 66 -4.47 6.79 10.58
CA GLY A 66 -5.36 7.10 9.46
C GLY A 66 -5.17 6.13 8.29
N GLN A 67 -3.92 5.75 8.03
CA GLN A 67 -3.63 4.76 6.99
C GLN A 67 -4.14 3.35 7.32
N ARG A 68 -3.97 2.89 8.56
CA ARG A 68 -4.53 1.61 9.02
C ARG A 68 -6.05 1.61 8.91
N VAL A 69 -6.70 2.69 9.35
CA VAL A 69 -8.15 2.88 9.20
C VAL A 69 -8.58 2.73 7.74
N MET A 70 -7.88 3.42 6.83
CA MET A 70 -8.18 3.34 5.39
C MET A 70 -7.97 1.93 4.82
N ILE A 71 -6.90 1.21 5.22
CA ILE A 71 -6.70 -0.19 4.83
C ILE A 71 -7.88 -1.03 5.31
N GLY A 72 -8.31 -0.84 6.57
CA GLY A 72 -9.48 -1.50 7.14
C GLY A 72 -10.75 -1.25 6.33
N MET A 73 -11.00 0.01 5.95
CA MET A 73 -12.13 0.38 5.10
C MET A 73 -12.10 -0.28 3.72
N MET A 74 -10.92 -0.53 3.15
CA MET A 74 -10.79 -1.19 1.85
C MET A 74 -11.06 -2.69 1.94
N VAL A 75 -10.62 -3.33 3.03
CA VAL A 75 -10.75 -4.79 3.18
C VAL A 75 -12.03 -5.23 3.89
N VAL A 76 -12.85 -4.29 4.40
CA VAL A 76 -14.11 -4.59 5.09
C VAL A 76 -15.11 -5.38 4.25
N ARG A 77 -14.99 -5.27 2.92
CA ARG A 77 -15.85 -5.97 1.96
C ARG A 77 -15.26 -7.28 1.44
N GLU A 78 -14.13 -7.70 1.97
CA GLU A 78 -13.44 -8.95 1.58
C GLU A 78 -13.25 -9.05 0.05
N PRO A 79 -12.57 -8.06 -0.56
CA PRO A 79 -12.38 -8.08 -2.01
C PRO A 79 -11.45 -9.21 -2.44
N ASP A 80 -11.65 -9.74 -3.66
CA ASP A 80 -10.74 -10.71 -4.27
C ASP A 80 -9.43 -10.08 -4.75
N LEU A 81 -9.41 -8.75 -4.94
CA LEU A 81 -8.26 -7.99 -5.44
C LEU A 81 -8.13 -6.65 -4.72
N LEU A 82 -6.93 -6.35 -4.22
CA LEU A 82 -6.57 -5.05 -3.66
C LEU A 82 -5.56 -4.34 -4.56
N ILE A 83 -5.80 -3.04 -4.83
CA ILE A 83 -4.87 -2.18 -5.58
C ILE A 83 -4.32 -1.10 -4.64
N ALA A 84 -3.02 -1.16 -4.43
CA ALA A 84 -2.28 -0.31 -3.51
C ALA A 84 -1.30 0.58 -4.31
N ASP A 85 -1.63 1.85 -4.51
CA ASP A 85 -0.79 2.81 -5.24
C ASP A 85 -0.03 3.74 -4.26
N GLU A 86 1.28 3.57 -4.24
CA GLU A 86 2.21 4.22 -3.31
C GLU A 86 1.69 4.23 -1.86
N PRO A 87 1.21 3.08 -1.34
CA PRO A 87 0.48 3.07 -0.08
C PRO A 87 1.35 3.57 1.06
N THR A 88 2.66 3.32 1.03
CA THR A 88 3.60 3.65 2.09
C THR A 88 4.31 5.00 1.92
N SER A 89 3.89 5.81 0.94
CA SER A 89 4.44 7.15 0.74
C SER A 89 4.18 8.04 1.97
N ALA A 90 5.12 8.93 2.27
CA ALA A 90 5.07 9.86 3.40
C ALA A 90 4.98 9.23 4.82
N LEU A 91 5.26 7.93 4.98
CA LEU A 91 5.40 7.26 6.27
C LEU A 91 6.87 7.08 6.69
N ASP A 92 7.10 7.13 8.00
CA ASP A 92 8.36 6.68 8.59
C ASP A 92 8.57 5.16 8.41
N VAL A 93 9.82 4.73 8.52
CA VAL A 93 10.25 3.33 8.27
C VAL A 93 9.53 2.31 9.17
N THR A 94 9.22 2.69 10.42
CA THR A 94 8.57 1.78 11.37
C THR A 94 7.10 1.57 11.00
N VAL A 95 6.37 2.65 10.73
CA VAL A 95 4.95 2.58 10.32
C VAL A 95 4.80 1.90 8.96
N ARG A 96 5.72 2.14 8.02
CA ARG A 96 5.75 1.45 6.73
C ARG A 96 5.75 -0.07 6.90
N THR A 97 6.66 -0.59 7.72
CA THR A 97 6.78 -2.04 7.99
C THR A 97 5.48 -2.60 8.59
N GLN A 98 4.86 -1.86 9.52
CA GLN A 98 3.59 -2.27 10.12
C GLN A 98 2.45 -2.34 9.09
N VAL A 99 2.34 -1.33 8.22
CA VAL A 99 1.34 -1.30 7.17
C VAL A 99 1.50 -2.47 6.21
N LEU A 100 2.74 -2.76 5.78
CA LEU A 100 3.02 -3.87 4.88
C LEU A 100 2.69 -5.21 5.52
N SER A 101 3.06 -5.41 6.78
CA SER A 101 2.67 -6.62 7.53
C SER A 101 1.16 -6.83 7.55
N ILE A 102 0.37 -5.77 7.77
CA ILE A 102 -1.09 -5.84 7.74
C ILE A 102 -1.59 -6.25 6.36
N LEU A 103 -1.05 -5.65 5.29
CA LEU A 103 -1.43 -5.99 3.92
C LEU A 103 -1.10 -7.46 3.58
N ASP A 104 0.08 -7.94 3.98
CA ASP A 104 0.53 -9.31 3.74
C ASP A 104 -0.35 -10.33 4.47
N GLU A 105 -0.67 -10.06 5.74
CA GLU A 105 -1.57 -10.91 6.50
C GLU A 105 -2.97 -10.96 5.89
N LEU A 106 -3.47 -9.83 5.37
CA LEU A 106 -4.79 -9.75 4.75
C LEU A 106 -4.82 -10.48 3.41
N VAL A 107 -3.76 -10.35 2.61
CA VAL A 107 -3.57 -11.05 1.34
C VAL A 107 -3.49 -12.57 1.58
N THR A 108 -2.60 -12.99 2.48
CA THR A 108 -2.31 -14.41 2.75
C THR A 108 -3.48 -15.12 3.42
N ARG A 109 -4.11 -14.53 4.46
CA ARG A 109 -5.25 -15.18 5.14
C ARG A 109 -6.47 -15.36 4.25
N ARG A 110 -6.68 -14.46 3.30
CA ARG A 110 -7.91 -14.42 2.49
C ARG A 110 -7.72 -14.99 1.07
N GLY A 111 -6.49 -15.25 0.66
CA GLY A 111 -6.20 -15.63 -0.73
C GLY A 111 -6.50 -14.50 -1.72
N MET A 112 -6.41 -13.25 -1.26
CA MET A 112 -6.73 -12.06 -2.06
C MET A 112 -5.54 -11.70 -2.96
N GLY A 113 -5.79 -11.30 -4.21
CA GLY A 113 -4.74 -10.76 -5.07
C GLY A 113 -4.32 -9.36 -4.64
N LEU A 114 -3.04 -9.02 -4.81
CA LEU A 114 -2.52 -7.68 -4.56
C LEU A 114 -1.79 -7.13 -5.79
N ILE A 115 -2.19 -5.92 -6.21
CA ILE A 115 -1.39 -5.08 -7.10
C ILE A 115 -0.79 -3.97 -6.24
N PHE A 116 0.53 -3.98 -6.11
CA PHE A 116 1.28 -2.99 -5.36
C PHE A 116 2.10 -2.13 -6.32
N ILE A 117 1.87 -0.82 -6.32
CA ILE A 117 2.56 0.14 -7.16
C ILE A 117 3.47 0.96 -6.25
N SER A 118 4.77 0.96 -6.55
CA SER A 118 5.74 1.78 -5.85
C SER A 118 6.97 2.08 -6.71
N HIS A 119 7.61 3.20 -6.42
CA HIS A 119 8.93 3.56 -6.93
C HIS A 119 10.10 2.91 -6.16
N ASP A 120 9.85 2.24 -5.03
CA ASP A 120 10.89 1.59 -4.22
C ASP A 120 11.08 0.12 -4.62
N LEU A 121 12.13 -0.15 -5.40
CA LEU A 121 12.47 -1.49 -5.90
C LEU A 121 12.79 -2.50 -4.78
N HIS A 122 13.39 -2.05 -3.66
CA HIS A 122 13.69 -2.93 -2.54
C HIS A 122 12.43 -3.36 -1.80
N LEU A 123 11.42 -2.49 -1.76
CA LEU A 123 10.16 -2.78 -1.13
C LEU A 123 9.38 -3.84 -1.92
N VAL A 124 9.25 -3.63 -3.23
CA VAL A 124 8.53 -4.56 -4.11
C VAL A 124 9.23 -5.91 -4.19
N SER A 125 10.57 -5.95 -4.18
CA SER A 125 11.32 -7.21 -4.27
C SER A 125 11.11 -8.12 -3.06
N ARG A 126 10.76 -7.54 -1.89
CA ARG A 126 10.52 -8.29 -0.65
C ARG A 126 9.06 -8.68 -0.45
N PHE A 127 8.14 -7.94 -1.04
CA PHE A 127 6.73 -8.01 -0.70
C PHE A 127 5.84 -8.61 -1.79
N CYS A 128 6.31 -8.61 -3.04
CA CYS A 128 5.56 -9.12 -4.18
C CYS A 128 6.20 -10.41 -4.69
N ASP A 129 5.42 -11.26 -5.35
CA ASP A 129 5.96 -12.45 -6.04
C ASP A 129 6.58 -12.10 -7.39
N ARG A 130 6.03 -11.08 -8.06
CA ARG A 130 6.41 -10.64 -9.41
C ARG A 130 6.46 -9.12 -9.50
N VAL A 131 7.48 -8.62 -10.16
CA VAL A 131 7.68 -7.19 -10.44
C VAL A 131 7.44 -6.92 -11.92
N ILE A 132 6.68 -5.87 -12.22
CA ILE A 132 6.46 -5.36 -13.57
C ILE A 132 7.06 -3.96 -13.61
N VAL A 133 8.05 -3.76 -14.48
CA VAL A 133 8.70 -2.47 -14.65
C VAL A 133 8.07 -1.77 -15.86
N MET A 134 7.67 -0.52 -15.64
CA MET A 134 7.09 0.32 -16.68
C MET A 134 8.00 1.51 -17.00
N TYR A 135 8.13 1.82 -18.28
CA TYR A 135 8.82 3.01 -18.78
C TYR A 135 8.00 3.63 -19.90
N ALA A 136 7.81 4.96 -19.85
CA ALA A 136 7.04 5.72 -20.84
C ALA A 136 5.65 5.11 -21.16
N GLY A 137 4.96 4.58 -20.14
CA GLY A 137 3.63 3.96 -20.28
C GLY A 137 3.63 2.55 -20.88
N ARG A 138 4.79 1.93 -21.09
CA ARG A 138 4.93 0.55 -21.58
C ARG A 138 5.53 -0.34 -20.51
N ILE A 139 5.10 -1.60 -20.47
CA ILE A 139 5.78 -2.64 -19.71
C ILE A 139 7.05 -2.97 -20.47
N VAL A 140 8.20 -2.73 -19.83
CA VAL A 140 9.51 -2.99 -20.43
C VAL A 140 10.15 -4.25 -19.85
N GLU A 141 9.70 -4.70 -18.67
CA GLU A 141 10.20 -5.93 -18.07
C GLU A 141 9.18 -6.54 -17.11
N SER A 142 9.17 -7.87 -17.03
CA SER A 142 8.45 -8.62 -16.00
C SER A 142 9.36 -9.72 -15.46
N ILE A 143 9.59 -9.71 -14.15
CA ILE A 143 10.56 -10.59 -13.50
C ILE A 143 10.02 -11.08 -12.15
N GLU A 144 10.41 -12.29 -11.77
CA GLU A 144 10.18 -12.79 -10.41
C GLU A 144 10.87 -11.86 -9.42
N ALA A 145 10.18 -11.44 -8.36
CA ALA A 145 10.72 -10.46 -7.40
C ALA A 145 12.04 -10.92 -6.75
N SER A 146 12.14 -12.24 -6.50
CA SER A 146 13.34 -12.91 -5.98
C SER A 146 14.56 -12.82 -6.91
N ARG A 147 14.34 -12.61 -8.21
CA ARG A 147 15.39 -12.52 -9.24
C ARG A 147 15.58 -11.12 -9.77
N LEU A 148 15.10 -10.09 -9.07
CA LEU A 148 15.18 -8.71 -9.55
C LEU A 148 16.63 -8.28 -9.88
N SER A 149 17.65 -8.85 -9.22
CA SER A 149 19.06 -8.63 -9.54
C SER A 149 19.51 -9.18 -10.90
N GLU A 150 18.74 -10.07 -11.51
CA GLU A 150 18.99 -10.66 -12.83
C GLU A 150 18.31 -9.87 -13.97
N ALA A 151 17.75 -8.69 -13.67
CA ALA A 151 17.10 -7.83 -14.66
C ALA A 151 18.01 -7.57 -15.87
N GLN A 152 17.42 -7.67 -17.06
CA GLN A 152 18.08 -7.53 -18.36
C GLN A 152 17.82 -6.16 -18.98
N HIS A 153 16.65 -5.56 -18.71
CA HIS A 153 16.30 -4.31 -19.36
C HIS A 153 17.17 -3.15 -18.85
N PRO A 154 17.80 -2.34 -19.73
CA PRO A 154 18.75 -1.29 -19.32
C PRO A 154 18.17 -0.28 -18.33
N TYR A 155 16.88 0.04 -18.47
CA TYR A 155 16.18 0.91 -17.53
C TYR A 155 16.12 0.31 -16.12
N THR A 156 15.80 -0.97 -16.01
CA THR A 156 15.71 -1.66 -14.71
C THR A 156 17.07 -1.79 -14.07
N GLN A 157 18.10 -2.16 -14.84
CA GLN A 157 19.48 -2.19 -14.36
C GLN A 157 19.94 -0.80 -13.87
N GLY A 158 19.58 0.25 -14.61
CA GLY A 158 19.81 1.63 -14.21
C GLY A 158 19.10 1.98 -12.91
N LEU A 159 17.82 1.64 -12.75
CA LEU A 159 17.07 1.86 -11.50
C LEU A 159 17.73 1.17 -10.31
N LEU A 160 18.18 -0.08 -10.47
CA LEU A 160 18.88 -0.83 -9.43
C LEU A 160 20.23 -0.20 -9.08
N SER A 161 20.96 0.30 -10.09
CA SER A 161 22.27 0.93 -9.91
C SER A 161 22.19 2.31 -9.24
N CYS A 162 21.03 2.97 -9.31
CA CYS A 162 20.78 4.24 -8.62
C CYS A 162 20.49 4.07 -7.12
N LEU A 163 20.52 2.84 -6.57
CA LEU A 163 20.22 2.59 -5.17
C LEU A 163 21.50 2.56 -4.33
N PRO A 164 21.55 3.27 -3.19
CA PRO A 164 22.70 3.24 -2.30
C PRO A 164 22.85 1.86 -1.64
N GLN A 165 24.10 1.41 -1.51
CA GLN A 165 24.46 0.19 -0.78
C GLN A 165 25.16 0.57 0.54
N ILE A 166 24.85 -0.12 1.63
CA ILE A 166 25.38 0.18 2.97
C ILE A 166 26.92 0.07 2.99
N ASP A 167 27.47 -0.95 2.32
CA ASP A 167 28.91 -1.18 2.21
C ASP A 167 29.46 -0.79 0.82
N GLY A 168 28.76 0.11 0.12
CA GLY A 168 29.05 0.49 -1.25
C GLY A 168 30.13 1.57 -1.41
N SER A 169 30.48 1.87 -2.66
CA SER A 169 31.34 3.00 -3.01
C SER A 169 30.75 4.33 -2.51
N LEU A 170 31.61 5.24 -2.06
CA LEU A 170 31.24 6.63 -1.71
C LEU A 170 31.22 7.56 -2.92
N GLU A 171 31.42 7.03 -4.12
CA GLU A 171 31.29 7.80 -5.36
C GLU A 171 29.83 8.20 -5.62
N PRO A 172 29.60 9.32 -6.32
CA PRO A 172 28.25 9.74 -6.69
C PRO A 172 27.51 8.62 -7.44
N LEU A 173 26.28 8.32 -7.00
CA LEU A 173 25.44 7.33 -7.65
C LEU A 173 25.21 7.70 -9.13
N PRO A 174 25.21 6.72 -10.04
CA PRO A 174 24.95 6.97 -11.44
C PRO A 174 23.55 7.58 -11.61
N VAL A 175 23.43 8.55 -12.52
CA VAL A 175 22.14 9.14 -12.87
C VAL A 175 21.62 8.45 -14.13
N LEU A 176 20.35 8.05 -14.11
CA LEU A 176 19.67 7.47 -15.26
C LEU A 176 19.62 8.46 -16.44
N ASN A 177 20.37 8.17 -17.50
CA ASN A 177 20.24 8.86 -18.77
C ASN A 177 19.10 8.23 -19.58
N ARG A 178 17.88 8.71 -19.36
CA ARG A 178 16.65 8.18 -19.97
C ARG A 178 16.70 8.29 -21.50
N GLN A 179 16.64 7.17 -22.19
CA GLN A 179 16.59 7.12 -23.66
C GLN A 179 15.20 6.72 -24.15
N ALA A 180 14.73 7.34 -25.24
CA ALA A 180 13.44 6.97 -25.83
C ALA A 180 13.45 5.52 -26.38
N SER A 181 14.60 5.05 -26.85
CA SER A 181 14.81 3.68 -27.36
C SER A 181 14.52 2.59 -26.33
N TRP A 182 14.62 2.88 -25.04
CA TRP A 182 14.30 1.92 -23.97
C TRP A 182 12.82 1.57 -23.88
N ALA A 183 11.93 2.27 -24.59
CA ALA A 183 10.53 1.87 -24.69
C ALA A 183 10.29 0.76 -25.75
N GLU A 184 11.34 0.38 -26.49
CA GLU A 184 11.30 -0.56 -27.63
C GLU A 184 12.28 -1.73 -27.47
N ALA A 185 13.04 -1.76 -26.37
CA ALA A 185 14.05 -2.77 -26.06
C ALA A 185 13.44 -4.03 -25.41
#